data_AF-A0A933RFD2-F1
#
_entry.id   AF-A0A933RFD2-F1
#
_cell.length_a   1.000
_cell.length_b   1.000
_cell.length_c   1.000
_cell.angle_alpha   90.00
_cell.angle_beta   90.00
_cell.angle_gamma   90.00
#
_symmetry.space_group_name_H-M   'P 1'
#
loop_
_entity.id
_entity.type
_entity.pdbx_description
1 polymer ?
#
loop_
_entity_poly.entity_id
_entity_poly.type
_entity_poly.pdbx_seq_one_letter_code
_entity_poly.pdbx_strand_id
1 'polypeptide(L)'
;MADSSKLRAGDDERTATIERLGEHYRLGRITADELEERTGAAQTAVTRGELAKLEEDLPKVKRPADLARRAERRRRARREHLTT
;
A
#
# COMPACT_ATOMS: atom_id res chain seq x y z
N MET A 1 4.04 14.52 -13.17
CA MET A 1 3.81 13.48 -12.15
C MET A 1 5.11 12.73 -12.00
N ALA A 2 5.79 12.78 -10.85
CA ALA A 2 6.99 11.98 -10.66
C ALA A 2 6.58 10.49 -10.70
N ASP A 3 7.18 9.70 -11.58
CA ASP A 3 6.97 8.25 -11.67
C ASP A 3 7.49 7.57 -10.38
N SER A 4 6.67 7.62 -9.33
CA SER A 4 6.98 6.96 -8.05
C SER A 4 7.17 5.45 -8.22
N SER A 5 6.69 4.89 -9.33
CA SER A 5 6.90 3.51 -9.74
C SER A 5 8.38 3.14 -9.96
N LYS A 6 9.24 4.10 -10.36
CA LYS A 6 10.70 3.87 -10.55
C LYS A 6 11.51 4.07 -9.26
N LEU A 7 10.87 4.52 -8.18
CA LEU A 7 11.55 4.69 -6.89
C LEU A 7 11.84 3.33 -6.28
N ARG A 8 13.02 3.22 -5.66
CA ARG A 8 13.42 2.02 -4.94
C ARG A 8 12.47 1.78 -3.76
N ALA A 9 11.98 0.56 -3.64
CA ALA A 9 11.15 0.15 -2.51
C ALA A 9 12.01 0.03 -1.25
N GLY A 10 11.58 0.69 -0.18
CA GLY A 10 12.14 0.48 1.15
C GLY A 10 11.75 -0.87 1.75
N ASP A 11 12.43 -1.28 2.81
CA ASP A 11 12.10 -2.50 3.56
C ASP A 11 10.70 -2.41 4.21
N ASP A 12 10.37 -1.25 4.78
CA ASP A 12 9.02 -0.91 5.26
C ASP A 12 7.95 -1.11 4.19
N GLU A 13 8.23 -0.76 2.93
CA GLU A 13 7.27 -0.89 1.84
C GLU A 13 7.08 -2.35 1.44
N ARG A 14 8.16 -3.15 1.44
CA ARG A 14 8.11 -4.60 1.23
C ARG A 14 7.29 -5.27 2.33
N THR A 15 7.63 -5.02 3.59
CA THR A 15 6.93 -5.58 4.76
C THR A 15 5.46 -5.19 4.76
N ALA A 16 5.14 -3.92 4.53
CA ALA A 16 3.76 -3.47 4.44
C ALA A 16 2.97 -4.14 3.30
N THR A 17 3.62 -4.52 2.20
CA THR A 17 3.00 -5.26 1.10
C THR A 17 2.70 -6.69 1.52
N ILE A 18 3.65 -7.36 2.17
CA ILE A 18 3.47 -8.72 2.68
C ILE A 18 2.33 -8.79 3.71
N GLU A 19 2.26 -7.83 4.64
CA GLU A 19 1.15 -7.75 5.60
C GLU A 19 -0.22 -7.61 4.92
N ARG A 20 -0.30 -6.81 3.85
CA ARG A 20 -1.53 -6.63 3.06
C ARG A 20 -1.91 -7.92 2.36
N LEU A 21 -0.97 -8.62 1.73
CA LEU A 21 -1.21 -9.94 1.13
C LEU A 21 -1.73 -10.93 2.19
N GLY A 22 -1.15 -10.94 3.39
CA GLY A 22 -1.63 -11.77 4.50
C GLY A 22 -3.06 -11.43 4.95
N GLU A 23 -3.49 -10.17 4.90
CA GLU A 23 -4.90 -9.79 5.12
C GLU A 23 -5.81 -10.32 4.01
N HIS A 24 -5.38 -10.25 2.75
CA HIS A 24 -6.15 -10.80 1.63
C HIS A 24 -6.33 -12.32 1.74
N TYR A 25 -5.29 -13.03 2.19
CA TYR A 25 -5.37 -14.46 2.46
C TYR A 25 -6.37 -14.76 3.59
N ARG A 26 -6.30 -14.04 4.71
CA ARG A 26 -7.26 -14.19 5.83
C ARG A 26 -8.71 -13.92 5.41
N LEU A 27 -8.91 -13.03 4.45
CA LEU A 27 -10.22 -12.72 3.87
C LEU A 27 -10.65 -13.71 2.76
N GLY A 28 -9.85 -14.74 2.47
CA GLY A 28 -10.14 -15.78 1.49
C GLY A 28 -10.10 -15.29 0.03
N ARG A 29 -9.42 -14.17 -0.24
CA ARG A 29 -9.36 -13.55 -1.58
C ARG A 29 -8.22 -14.08 -2.44
N ILE A 30 -7.18 -14.58 -1.80
CA ILE A 30 -6.06 -15.27 -2.44
C ILE A 30 -5.85 -16.59 -1.72
N THR A 31 -5.35 -17.58 -2.44
CA THR A 31 -5.01 -18.89 -1.89
C THR A 31 -3.66 -18.85 -1.16
N ALA A 32 -3.33 -19.92 -0.42
CA ALA A 32 -2.03 -20.03 0.25
C ALA A 32 -0.86 -20.05 -0.75
N ASP A 33 -1.05 -20.72 -1.89
CA ASP A 33 -0.07 -20.79 -2.99
C ASP A 33 0.20 -19.39 -3.59
N GLU A 34 -0.87 -18.62 -3.87
CA GLU A 34 -0.74 -17.24 -4.31
C GLU A 34 -0.10 -16.33 -3.27
N LEU A 35 -0.37 -16.56 -1.98
CA LEU A 35 0.27 -15.80 -0.91
C LEU A 35 1.78 -16.03 -0.91
N GLU A 36 2.24 -17.28 -1.02
CA GLU A 36 3.66 -17.62 -1.06
C GLU A 36 4.33 -17.02 -2.31
N GLU A 37 3.74 -17.18 -3.48
CA GLU A 37 4.27 -16.63 -4.74
C GLU A 37 4.40 -15.09 -4.67
N ARG A 38 3.33 -14.40 -4.26
CA ARG A 38 3.32 -12.94 -4.17
C ARG A 38 4.23 -12.43 -3.05
N THR A 39 4.36 -13.16 -1.94
CA THR A 39 5.29 -12.80 -0.84
C THR A 39 6.75 -12.95 -1.27
N GLY A 40 7.08 -14.02 -1.99
CA GLY A 40 8.40 -14.20 -2.59
C GLY A 40 8.74 -13.06 -3.55
N ALA A 41 7.82 -12.73 -4.45
CA ALA A 41 7.98 -11.62 -5.39
C ALA A 41 8.13 -10.26 -4.67
N ALA A 42 7.39 -10.03 -3.59
CA ALA A 42 7.48 -8.80 -2.80
C ALA A 42 8.84 -8.65 -2.09
N GLN A 43 9.46 -9.74 -1.65
CA GLN A 43 10.80 -9.69 -1.06
C GLN A 43 11.89 -9.34 -2.08
N THR A 44 11.77 -9.85 -3.31
CA THR A 44 12.73 -9.58 -4.39
C THR A 44 12.48 -8.27 -5.14
N ALA A 45 11.34 -7.62 -4.91
CA ALA A 45 10.96 -6.38 -5.58
C ALA A 45 11.95 -5.24 -5.26
N VAL A 46 12.45 -4.59 -6.31
CA VAL A 46 13.42 -3.49 -6.18
C VAL A 46 12.71 -2.14 -6.17
N THR A 47 11.57 -2.04 -6.85
CA THR A 47 10.86 -0.79 -7.10
C THR A 47 9.45 -0.80 -6.50
N ARG A 48 8.94 0.39 -6.17
CA ARG A 48 7.56 0.57 -5.71
C ARG A 48 6.54 0.16 -6.77
N GLY A 49 6.89 0.28 -8.06
CA GLY A 49 6.05 -0.16 -9.17
C GLY A 49 5.87 -1.68 -9.19
N GLU A 50 6.92 -2.44 -8.88
CA GLU A 50 6.84 -3.90 -8.76
C GLU A 50 5.94 -4.31 -7.61
N LEU A 51 6.09 -3.69 -6.44
CA LEU A 51 5.17 -3.93 -5.30
C LEU A 51 3.72 -3.59 -5.64
N ALA A 52 3.49 -2.49 -6.37
CA ALA A 52 2.15 -2.08 -6.74
C ALA A 52 1.46 -3.06 -7.70
N LYS A 53 2.21 -3.74 -8.58
CA LYS A 53 1.66 -4.78 -9.49
C LYS A 53 1.14 -5.99 -8.74
N LEU A 54 1.84 -6.41 -7.68
CA LEU A 54 1.43 -7.57 -6.85
C LEU A 54 0.07 -7.36 -6.16
N GLU A 55 -0.29 -6.09 -5.94
CA GLU A 55 -1.54 -5.67 -5.33
C GLU A 55 -2.56 -5.12 -6.34
N GLU A 56 -2.24 -4.99 -7.63
CA GLU A 56 -3.13 -4.29 -8.58
C GLU A 56 -4.43 -5.05 -8.84
N ASP A 57 -4.33 -6.38 -8.85
CA ASP A 57 -5.42 -7.33 -8.98
C ASP A 57 -6.29 -7.40 -7.70
N LEU A 58 -5.75 -6.91 -6.57
CA LEU A 58 -6.42 -6.96 -5.28
C LEU A 58 -7.16 -5.65 -4.99
N PRO A 59 -8.36 -5.72 -4.39
CA PRO A 59 -9.07 -4.51 -3.99
C PRO A 59 -8.24 -3.76 -2.95
N LYS A 60 -7.89 -2.51 -3.23
CA LYS A 60 -7.06 -1.67 -2.34
C LYS A 60 -7.66 -1.63 -0.94
N VAL A 61 -7.05 -2.34 0.00
CA VAL A 61 -7.40 -2.26 1.42
C VAL A 61 -6.94 -0.89 1.92
N LYS A 62 -7.88 0.04 2.06
CA LYS A 62 -7.58 1.35 2.65
C LYS A 62 -7.28 1.13 4.12
N ARG A 63 -6.01 1.30 4.51
CA ARG A 63 -5.66 1.25 5.93
C ARG A 63 -6.35 2.41 6.66
N PRO A 64 -6.82 2.20 7.90
CA PRO A 64 -7.36 3.27 8.73
C PRO A 64 -6.40 4.46 8.87
N ALA A 65 -5.08 4.20 8.92
CA ALA A 65 -4.05 5.22 9.00
C ALA A 65 -4.01 6.15 7.77
N ASP A 66 -4.28 5.61 6.56
CA ASP A 66 -4.35 6.41 5.33
C ASP A 66 -5.58 7.33 5.33
N LEU A 67 -6.70 6.86 5.88
CA LEU A 67 -7.91 7.65 6.08
C LEU A 67 -7.69 8.76 7.12
N ALA A 68 -7.00 8.44 8.22
CA ALA A 68 -6.65 9.39 9.26
C ALA A 68 -5.74 10.51 8.76
N ARG A 69 -4.65 10.17 8.03
CA ARG A 69 -3.77 11.16 7.39
C ARG A 69 -4.50 12.06 6.40
N ARG A 70 -5.44 11.52 5.63
CA ARG A 70 -6.29 12.32 4.72
C ARG A 70 -7.23 13.24 5.49
N ALA A 71 -7.86 12.75 6.56
CA ALA A 71 -8.75 13.55 7.41
C ALA A 71 -7.99 14.69 8.09
N GLU A 72 -6.78 14.45 8.57
CA GLU A 72 -5.92 15.46 9.18
C GLU A 72 -5.51 16.54 8.18
N ARG A 73 -5.06 16.17 6.98
CA ARG A 73 -4.76 17.14 5.91
C ARG A 73 -5.97 18.02 5.56
N ARG A 74 -7.18 17.44 5.50
CA ARG A 74 -8.43 18.19 5.28
C ARG A 74 -8.75 19.15 6.43
N ARG A 75 -8.56 18.70 7.69
CA ARG A 75 -8.77 19.54 8.88
C ARG A 75 -7.81 20.72 8.92
N ARG A 76 -6.54 20.50 8.57
CA ARG A 76 -5.50 21.55 8.50
C ARG A 76 -5.85 22.60 7.45
N ALA A 77 -6.16 22.18 6.23
CA ALA A 77 -6.57 23.10 5.16
C ALA A 77 -7.82 23.93 5.54
N ARG A 78 -8.81 23.30 6.19
CA ARG A 78 -10.01 24.00 6.68
C ARG A 78 -9.68 25.07 7.73
N ARG A 79 -8.70 24.83 8.62
CA ARG A 79 -8.26 25.82 9.61
C ARG A 79 -7.57 27.01 8.94
N GLU A 80 -6.75 26.77 7.93
CA GLU A 80 -6.04 27.82 7.18
C GLU A 80 -6.99 28.70 6.34
N HIS A 81 -8.11 28.15 5.85
CA HIS A 81 -9.13 28.90 5.11
C HIS A 81 -10.10 29.71 5.99
N LEU A 82 -10.18 29.46 7.30
CA LEU A 82 -11.06 30.19 8.22
C LEU A 82 -10.40 31.44 8.84
N THR A 83 -9.10 31.63 8.58
CA THR A 83 -8.28 32.74 9.10
C THR A 83 -8.02 33.82 8.05
N THR A 84 -8.86 33.91 7.02
CA THR A 84 -8.89 35.00 6.02
C THR A 84 -10.24 35.69 6.10
#